data_AF-A0A7X8HPI1-F1
#
_entry.id   AF-A0A7X8HPI1-F1
#
_cell.length_a   1.000
_cell.length_b   1.000
_cell.length_c   1.000
_cell.angle_alpha   90.00
_cell.angle_beta   90.00
_cell.angle_gamma   90.00
#
_symmetry.space_group_name_H-M   'P 1'
#
loop_
_entity.id
_entity.type
_entity.pdbx_description
1 polymer ?
#
loop_
_entity_poly.entity_id
_entity_poly.type
_entity_poly.pdbx_seq_one_letter_code
_entity_poly.pdbx_strand_id
1 'polypeptide(L)'
;MYTEKVMDHFQNPRNVGVLADANGVGEVGNAHCGDITKIYLRIEDNIIKDIKFKTFGCAAAVASSSMLTEMAKGKTIEEALVITDQMVAKELDGLPEQKLHCSNMAAQAMHVAIEDYRKKQGA
;
A
#
# COMPACT_ATOMS: atom_id res chain seq x y z
N MET A 1 -8.39 -18.74 -8.85
CA MET A 1 -8.13 -17.99 -10.10
C MET A 1 -8.14 -16.50 -9.73
N TYR A 2 -7.30 -15.66 -10.34
CA TYR A 2 -7.34 -14.22 -10.09
C TYR A 2 -8.50 -13.56 -10.83
N THR A 3 -9.07 -12.51 -10.25
CA THR A 3 -10.13 -11.71 -10.88
C THR A 3 -9.54 -10.84 -11.98
N GLU A 4 -10.39 -10.34 -12.89
CA GLU A 4 -9.96 -9.39 -13.92
C GLU A 4 -9.34 -8.14 -13.29
N LYS A 5 -9.91 -7.65 -12.18
CA LYS A 5 -9.40 -6.48 -11.46
C LYS A 5 -8.01 -6.74 -10.85
N VAL A 6 -7.78 -7.92 -10.26
CA VAL A 6 -6.43 -8.29 -9.80
C VAL A 6 -5.43 -8.30 -10.96
N MET A 7 -5.82 -8.86 -12.11
CA MET A 7 -4.95 -8.91 -13.28
C MET A 7 -4.67 -7.52 -13.84
N ASP A 8 -5.64 -6.62 -13.85
CA ASP A 8 -5.45 -5.24 -14.30
C ASP A 8 -4.50 -4.45 -13.38
N HIS A 9 -4.66 -4.56 -12.05
CA HIS A 9 -3.74 -3.93 -11.11
C HIS A 9 -2.34 -4.57 -11.10
N PHE A 10 -2.23 -5.83 -11.53
CA PHE A 10 -0.94 -6.48 -11.73
C PHE A 10 -0.24 -6.04 -13.02
N GLN A 11 -0.96 -5.98 -14.14
CA GLN A 11 -0.41 -5.64 -15.45
C GLN A 11 -0.21 -4.13 -15.64
N ASN A 12 -1.12 -3.33 -15.07
CA ASN A 12 -1.14 -1.87 -15.13
C ASN A 12 -1.16 -1.30 -13.70
N PRO A 13 -0.14 -1.53 -12.87
CA PRO A 13 -0.16 -1.07 -11.49
C PRO A 13 -0.16 0.48 -11.41
N ARG A 14 -1.04 1.02 -10.57
CA ARG A 14 -1.16 2.47 -10.32
C ARG A 14 -0.14 2.89 -9.28
N ASN A 15 0.30 4.14 -9.33
CA ASN A 15 1.17 4.73 -8.29
C ASN A 15 2.53 4.03 -8.08
N VAL A 16 3.03 3.26 -9.05
CA VAL A 16 4.38 2.71 -8.97
C VAL A 16 5.42 3.84 -9.02
N GLY A 17 6.41 3.79 -8.14
CA GLY A 17 7.56 4.68 -8.18
C GLY A 17 8.11 5.08 -6.82
N VAL A 18 8.97 6.08 -6.85
CA VAL A 18 9.53 6.75 -5.67
C VAL A 18 9.02 8.17 -5.67
N LEU A 19 8.67 8.67 -4.49
CA LEU A 19 8.31 10.07 -4.30
C LEU A 19 9.49 10.77 -3.61
N ALA A 20 10.17 11.65 -4.34
CA ALA A 20 11.44 12.25 -3.89
C ALA A 20 11.24 13.22 -2.72
N ASP A 21 10.09 13.87 -2.66
CA ASP A 21 9.64 14.80 -1.63
C ASP A 21 8.74 14.11 -0.57
N ALA A 22 8.79 12.78 -0.47
CA ALA A 22 8.04 12.05 0.54
C ALA A 22 8.40 12.51 1.95
N ASN A 23 7.40 12.82 2.75
CA ASN A 23 7.55 13.18 4.15
C ASN A 23 7.12 12.05 5.11
N GLY A 24 6.68 10.90 4.57
CA GLY A 24 6.53 9.64 5.29
C GLY A 24 6.99 8.47 4.43
N VAL A 25 7.83 7.58 4.96
CA VAL A 25 8.34 6.41 4.24
C VAL A 25 8.28 5.18 5.13
N GLY A 26 7.72 4.10 4.61
CA GLY A 26 7.59 2.83 5.32
C GLY A 26 8.00 1.66 4.44
N GLU A 27 8.72 0.72 5.03
CA GLU A 27 9.23 -0.47 4.34
C GLU A 27 8.97 -1.69 5.22
N VAL A 28 8.38 -2.73 4.65
CA VAL A 28 8.08 -3.99 5.31
C VAL A 28 8.49 -5.14 4.40
N GLY A 29 9.15 -6.14 4.97
CA GLY A 29 9.54 -7.36 4.27
C GLY A 29 9.03 -8.60 5.01
N ASN A 30 8.76 -9.66 4.26
CA ASN A 30 8.38 -10.96 4.83
C ASN A 30 9.44 -12.01 4.50
N ALA A 31 10.17 -12.46 5.54
CA ALA A 31 11.26 -13.42 5.40
C ALA A 31 10.82 -14.80 4.88
N HIS A 32 9.54 -15.16 5.00
CA HIS A 32 9.03 -16.46 4.57
C HIS A 32 8.83 -16.55 3.05
N CYS A 33 8.34 -15.48 2.42
CA CYS A 33 8.10 -15.44 0.97
C CYS A 33 9.11 -14.58 0.20
N GLY A 34 9.93 -13.79 0.90
CA GLY A 34 10.89 -12.87 0.28
C GLY A 34 10.27 -11.59 -0.29
N ASP A 35 8.98 -11.36 -0.07
CA ASP A 35 8.30 -10.15 -0.53
C ASP A 35 8.81 -8.94 0.27
N ILE A 36 8.97 -7.80 -0.41
CA ILE A 36 9.36 -6.52 0.19
C ILE A 36 8.47 -5.43 -0.41
N THR A 37 7.82 -4.64 0.44
CA THR A 37 6.97 -3.51 0.02
C THR A 37 7.41 -2.23 0.70
N LYS A 38 7.55 -1.18 -0.10
CA LYS A 38 7.90 0.16 0.33
C LYS A 38 6.85 1.16 -0.13
N ILE A 39 6.36 1.97 0.79
CA ILE A 39 5.37 3.02 0.58
C ILE A 39 6.01 4.38 0.85
N TYR A 40 5.73 5.33 -0.04
CA TYR A 40 6.14 6.72 0.06
C TYR A 40 4.88 7.58 0.12
N LEU A 41 4.81 8.49 1.10
CA LEU A 41 3.68 9.38 1.33
C LEU A 41 4.14 10.84 1.26
N ARG A 42 3.32 11.68 0.62
CA ARG A 42 3.33 13.12 0.79
C ARG A 42 2.03 13.52 1.49
N ILE A 43 2.15 13.93 2.74
CA ILE A 43 1.04 14.35 3.58
C ILE A 43 1.07 15.87 3.78
N GLU A 44 -0.07 16.53 3.60
CA GLU A 44 -0.28 17.96 3.86
C GLU A 44 -1.67 18.14 4.47
N ASP A 45 -1.79 18.98 5.50
CA ASP A 45 -3.06 19.26 6.18
C ASP A 45 -3.83 18.00 6.59
N ASN A 46 -3.11 17.01 7.12
CA ASN A 46 -3.64 15.70 7.51
C ASN A 46 -4.20 14.84 6.35
N ILE A 47 -3.92 15.19 5.09
CA ILE A 47 -4.39 14.50 3.88
C ILE A 47 -3.21 13.90 3.11
N ILE A 48 -3.36 12.67 2.63
CA ILE A 48 -2.40 12.02 1.73
C ILE A 48 -2.54 12.62 0.32
N LYS A 49 -1.70 13.62 -0.01
CA LYS A 49 -1.72 14.30 -1.31
C LYS A 49 -1.18 13.43 -2.43
N ASP A 50 -0.10 12.71 -2.16
CA ASP A 50 0.40 11.69 -3.08
C ASP A 50 0.92 10.47 -2.31
N ILE A 51 0.84 9.34 -2.99
CA ILE A 51 1.27 8.05 -2.49
C ILE A 51 1.88 7.27 -3.65
N LYS A 52 3.05 6.70 -3.41
CA LYS A 52 3.77 5.84 -4.36
C LYS A 52 4.23 4.58 -3.68
N PHE A 53 4.42 3.52 -4.45
CA PHE A 53 4.97 2.27 -3.93
C PHE A 53 6.05 1.67 -4.82
N LYS A 54 6.94 0.90 -4.19
CA LYS A 54 7.73 -0.13 -4.84
C LYS A 54 7.52 -1.43 -4.09
N THR A 55 7.27 -2.51 -4.82
CA THR A 55 7.22 -3.84 -4.22
C THR A 55 8.03 -4.80 -5.07
N PHE A 56 8.70 -5.72 -4.40
CA PHE A 56 9.21 -6.94 -4.99
C PHE A 56 8.40 -8.07 -4.38
N GLY A 57 7.60 -8.76 -5.18
CA GLY A 57 6.78 -9.85 -4.69
C GLY A 57 5.87 -10.44 -5.75
N CYS A 58 4.98 -11.33 -5.33
CA CYS A 58 4.07 -12.01 -6.25
C CYS A 58 3.02 -11.07 -6.87
N ALA A 59 2.30 -11.55 -7.89
CA ALA A 59 1.25 -10.77 -8.58
C ALA A 59 0.19 -10.18 -7.62
N ALA A 60 -0.17 -10.92 -6.57
CA ALA A 60 -1.08 -10.43 -5.53
C ALA A 60 -0.48 -9.28 -4.72
N ALA A 61 0.82 -9.31 -4.40
CA ALA A 61 1.49 -8.22 -3.69
C ALA A 61 1.50 -6.93 -4.51
N VAL A 62 1.76 -7.03 -5.83
CA VAL A 62 1.71 -5.89 -6.76
C VAL A 62 0.28 -5.34 -6.86
N ALA A 63 -0.71 -6.21 -7.10
CA ALA A 63 -2.10 -5.80 -7.25
C ALA A 63 -2.65 -5.17 -5.96
N SER A 64 -2.41 -5.78 -4.80
CA SER A 64 -2.84 -5.24 -3.50
C SER A 64 -2.16 -3.92 -3.17
N SER A 65 -0.86 -3.76 -3.48
CA SER A 65 -0.17 -2.49 -3.29
C SER A 65 -0.76 -1.40 -4.18
N SER A 66 -1.01 -1.71 -5.46
CA SER A 66 -1.65 -0.77 -6.38
C SER A 66 -3.04 -0.36 -5.90
N MET A 67 -3.89 -1.30 -5.51
CA MET A 67 -5.23 -0.99 -5.03
C MET A 67 -5.20 -0.16 -3.75
N LEU A 68 -4.37 -0.55 -2.77
CA LEU A 68 -4.21 0.22 -1.53
C LEU A 68 -3.85 1.68 -1.81
N THR A 69 -2.91 1.92 -2.73
CA THR A 69 -2.49 3.28 -3.05
C THR A 69 -3.59 4.12 -3.69
N GLU A 70 -4.46 3.53 -4.51
CA GLU A 70 -5.63 4.23 -5.04
C GLU A 70 -6.66 4.52 -3.96
N MET A 71 -6.93 3.54 -3.07
CA MET A 71 -7.85 3.72 -1.96
C MET A 71 -7.41 4.82 -1.00
N ALA A 72 -6.11 4.93 -0.72
CA ALA A 72 -5.56 5.85 0.28
C ALA A 72 -5.33 7.27 -0.25
N LYS A 73 -5.11 7.46 -1.56
CA LYS A 73 -4.80 8.77 -2.12
C LYS A 73 -5.98 9.74 -1.94
N GLY A 74 -5.70 10.92 -1.42
CA GLY A 74 -6.70 11.96 -1.15
C GLY A 74 -7.47 11.80 0.15
N LYS A 75 -7.26 10.71 0.90
CA LYS A 75 -7.87 10.48 2.21
C LYS A 75 -7.12 11.17 3.34
N THR A 76 -7.79 11.36 4.48
CA THR A 76 -7.08 11.75 5.70
C THR A 76 -6.24 10.61 6.25
N ILE A 77 -5.31 10.91 7.15
CA ILE A 77 -4.52 9.88 7.84
C ILE A 77 -5.43 8.89 8.57
N GLU A 78 -6.48 9.37 9.24
CA GLU A 78 -7.41 8.53 10.00
C GLU A 78 -8.19 7.59 9.08
N GLU A 79 -8.69 8.10 7.95
CA GLU A 79 -9.38 7.28 6.97
C GLU A 79 -8.45 6.23 6.34
N ALA A 80 -7.19 6.59 6.09
CA ALA A 80 -6.20 5.67 5.55
C ALA A 80 -5.85 4.55 6.55
N LEU A 81 -5.76 4.85 7.85
CA LEU A 81 -5.49 3.86 8.91
C LEU A 81 -6.62 2.84 9.10
N VAL A 82 -7.83 3.13 8.60
CA VAL A 82 -8.95 2.19 8.63
C VAL A 82 -8.90 1.20 7.45
N ILE A 83 -8.07 1.45 6.43
CA ILE A 83 -7.96 0.54 5.28
C ILE A 83 -7.29 -0.76 5.72
N THR A 84 -8.07 -1.83 5.73
CA THR A 84 -7.60 -3.17 6.05
C THR A 84 -7.28 -3.98 4.80
N ASP A 85 -6.53 -5.06 4.98
CA ASP A 85 -6.26 -6.08 3.98
C ASP A 85 -7.55 -6.68 3.40
N GLN A 86 -8.58 -6.87 4.23
CA GLN A 86 -9.89 -7.35 3.80
C GLN A 86 -10.61 -6.34 2.90
N MET A 87 -10.49 -5.03 3.19
CA MET A 87 -11.04 -4.00 2.33
C MET A 87 -10.33 -3.99 0.98
N VAL A 88 -8.99 -4.06 0.95
CA VAL A 88 -8.22 -4.15 -0.31
C VAL A 88 -8.61 -5.40 -1.10
N ALA A 89 -8.70 -6.56 -0.44
CA ALA A 89 -9.11 -7.81 -1.09
C ALA A 89 -10.53 -7.71 -1.66
N LYS A 90 -11.46 -7.08 -0.93
CA LYS A 90 -12.83 -6.85 -1.38
C LYS A 90 -12.87 -5.89 -2.58
N GLU A 91 -12.10 -4.81 -2.54
CA GLU A 91 -12.02 -3.87 -3.66
C GLU A 91 -11.43 -4.52 -4.91
N LEU A 92 -10.56 -5.52 -4.76
CA LEU A 92 -10.03 -6.37 -5.85
C LEU A 92 -11.01 -7.46 -6.34
N ASP A 93 -12.28 -7.41 -5.92
CA ASP A 93 -13.32 -8.42 -6.16
C ASP A 93 -12.97 -9.81 -5.61
N GLY A 94 -12.09 -9.84 -4.61
CA GLY A 94 -11.63 -11.05 -3.93
C GLY A 94 -10.19 -11.43 -4.28
N LEU A 95 -9.53 -12.07 -3.30
CA LEU A 95 -8.24 -12.72 -3.47
C LEU A 95 -8.33 -14.17 -2.98
N PRO A 96 -7.57 -15.11 -3.56
CA PRO A 96 -7.48 -16.46 -3.01
C PRO A 96 -7.05 -16.42 -1.53
N GLU A 97 -7.68 -17.21 -0.66
CA GLU A 97 -7.42 -17.18 0.81
C GLU A 97 -5.92 -17.30 1.15
N GLN A 98 -5.20 -18.14 0.42
CA GLN A 98 -3.76 -18.37 0.58
C GLN A 98 -2.91 -17.13 0.31
N LYS A 99 -3.47 -16.07 -0.31
CA LYS A 99 -2.81 -14.83 -0.72
C LYS A 99 -3.28 -13.61 0.08
N LEU A 100 -4.17 -13.78 1.05
CA LEU A 100 -4.60 -12.68 1.94
C LEU A 100 -3.42 -12.08 2.71
N HIS A 101 -2.41 -12.89 3.05
CA HIS A 101 -1.18 -12.41 3.69
C HIS A 101 -0.41 -11.38 2.82
N CYS A 102 -0.52 -11.43 1.49
CA CYS A 102 0.13 -10.47 0.59
C CYS A 102 -0.53 -9.08 0.66
N SER A 103 -1.84 -9.02 0.90
CA SER A 103 -2.55 -7.74 1.12
C SER A 103 -2.17 -7.08 2.44
N ASN A 104 -1.78 -7.89 3.43
CA ASN A 104 -1.38 -7.40 4.74
C ASN A 104 -0.12 -6.52 4.70
N MET A 105 0.83 -6.83 3.81
CA MET A 105 2.11 -6.11 3.76
C MET A 105 1.99 -4.67 3.24
N ALA A 106 1.09 -4.42 2.29
CA ALA A 106 0.91 -3.08 1.74
C ALA A 106 0.31 -2.13 2.81
N ALA A 107 -0.73 -2.58 3.52
CA ALA A 107 -1.34 -1.82 4.61
C ALA A 107 -0.34 -1.59 5.76
N GLN A 108 0.44 -2.61 6.14
CA GLN A 108 1.50 -2.48 7.14
C GLN A 108 2.56 -1.44 6.71
N ALA A 109 3.04 -1.49 5.47
CA ALA A 109 4.01 -0.51 4.97
C ALA A 109 3.45 0.92 4.98
N MET A 110 2.15 1.09 4.68
CA MET A 110 1.48 2.39 4.81
C MET A 110 1.40 2.86 6.26
N HIS A 111 1.08 1.98 7.21
CA HIS A 111 1.07 2.33 8.64
C HIS A 111 2.45 2.79 9.11
N VAL A 112 3.51 2.05 8.74
CA VAL A 112 4.89 2.43 9.05
C VAL A 112 5.25 3.78 8.41
N ALA A 113 4.79 4.06 7.18
CA ALA A 113 5.02 5.35 6.52
C ALA A 113 4.30 6.51 7.23
N ILE A 114 3.09 6.28 7.75
CA ILE A 114 2.34 7.25 8.55
C ILE A 114 3.04 7.50 9.89
N GLU A 115 3.55 6.45 10.54
CA GLU A 115 4.33 6.58 11.78
C GLU A 115 5.62 7.37 11.56
N ASP A 116 6.34 7.11 10.47
CA ASP A 116 7.53 7.87 10.08
C ASP A 116 7.20 9.36 9.88
N TYR A 117 6.10 9.67 9.17
CA TYR A 117 5.60 11.04 9.06
C TYR A 117 5.32 11.67 10.43
N ARG A 118 4.57 10.99 11.30
CA ARG A 118 4.24 11.50 12.65
C ARG A 118 5.49 11.77 13.48
N LYS A 119 6.49 10.88 13.43
CA LYS A 119 7.78 11.08 14.14
C LYS A 119 8.51 12.31 13.64
N LYS A 120 8.48 12.60 12.34
CA LYS A 120 9.11 13.79 11.74
C LYS A 120 8.39 15.10 12.07
N GLN A 121 7.08 15.06 12.33
CA GLN A 121 6.31 16.25 12.73
C GLN A 121 6.46 16.58 14.23
N GLY A 122 6.78 15.58 15.06
CA GLY A 122 6.99 15.76 16.50
C GLY A 122 8.46 15.98 16.91
N ALA A 123 9.36 16.14 15.94
CA ALA A 123 10.80 16.36 16.14
C ALA A 123 11.18 17.82 15.97
#